data_AF-A0A3M0KY50-F1
#
_entry.id   AF-A0A3M0KY50-F1
#
_cell.length_a   1.000
_cell.length_b   1.000
_cell.length_c   1.000
_cell.angle_alpha   90.00
_cell.angle_beta   90.00
_cell.angle_gamma   90.00
#
_symmetry.space_group_name_H-M   'P 1'
#
loop_
_entity.id
_entity.type
_entity.pdbx_description
1 polymer ?
#
loop_
_entity_poly.entity_id
_entity_poly.type
_entity_poly.pdbx_seq_one_letter_code
_entity_poly.pdbx_strand_id
1 'polypeptide(L)'
;MAAVFALLVLVAWPAATAAVRVTQDSLLNVCMDAKHHKTEPGPEGQLYGQQVPAESWWVLVGPDGSQLSPSCPVQCVLWKDNACCTANTSLEAHQDQSYLYNFNWDHCGAMPEKCKRHFIQDTCLYECSPNLGPWIEQVGADPTLTHPPGSLG
;
A
#
# COMPACT_ATOMS: atom_id res chain seq x y z
N MET A 1 -0.07 -32.33 55.48
CA MET A 1 -1.00 -31.50 54.67
C MET A 1 -0.30 -30.37 53.90
N ALA A 2 0.80 -29.77 54.38
CA ALA A 2 1.50 -28.70 53.67
C ALA A 2 2.26 -29.11 52.38
N ALA A 3 2.76 -30.36 52.31
CA ALA A 3 3.55 -30.83 51.16
C ALA A 3 2.71 -31.08 49.88
N VAL A 4 1.40 -31.36 50.03
CA VAL A 4 0.49 -31.60 48.90
C VAL A 4 0.13 -30.28 48.20
N PHE A 5 0.01 -29.18 48.95
CA PHE A 5 -0.23 -27.86 48.39
C PHE A 5 0.97 -27.30 47.62
N ALA A 6 2.20 -27.57 48.08
CA ALA A 6 3.41 -27.14 47.38
C ALA A 6 3.59 -27.82 46.02
N LEU A 7 3.20 -29.10 45.90
CA LEU A 7 3.23 -29.83 44.63
C LEU A 7 2.15 -29.32 43.65
N LEU A 8 0.97 -28.93 44.12
CA LEU A 8 -0.10 -28.40 43.26
C LEU A 8 0.24 -27.04 42.63
N VAL A 9 1.05 -26.22 43.30
CA VAL A 9 1.50 -24.92 42.75
C VAL A 9 2.53 -25.09 41.63
N LEU A 10 3.30 -26.19 41.61
CA LEU A 10 4.30 -26.47 40.57
C LEU A 10 3.71 -27.06 39.29
N VAL A 11 2.53 -27.69 39.33
CA VAL A 11 1.84 -28.22 38.12
C VAL A 11 0.94 -27.17 37.45
N ALA A 12 0.75 -26.02 38.09
CA ALA A 12 -0.16 -24.96 37.65
C ALA A 12 0.55 -23.67 37.20
N TRP A 13 1.81 -23.76 36.73
CA TRP A 13 2.39 -22.70 35.91
C TRP A 13 2.16 -23.06 34.45
N PRO A 14 1.06 -22.60 33.83
CA PRO A 14 1.01 -22.57 32.38
C PRO A 14 2.13 -21.62 31.92
N ALA A 15 3.25 -22.20 31.57
CA ALA A 15 4.26 -21.59 30.72
C ALA A 15 3.61 -21.41 29.34
N ALA A 16 2.92 -20.30 29.14
CA ALA A 16 2.69 -19.68 27.85
C ALA A 16 1.78 -18.46 28.06
N THR A 17 2.36 -17.34 28.48
CA THR A 17 1.96 -16.10 27.81
C THR A 17 2.43 -16.24 26.37
N ALA A 18 1.59 -16.84 25.52
CA ALA A 18 1.73 -16.69 24.09
C ALA A 18 1.45 -15.21 23.81
N ALA A 19 2.48 -14.37 23.91
CA ALA A 19 2.47 -13.11 23.19
C ALA A 19 2.25 -13.49 21.73
N VAL A 20 1.13 -13.06 21.14
CA VAL A 20 0.93 -13.12 19.69
C VAL A 20 2.07 -12.30 19.11
N ARG A 21 3.14 -12.98 18.69
CA ARG A 21 4.17 -12.36 17.88
C ARG A 21 3.49 -12.18 16.52
N VAL A 22 3.16 -10.94 16.19
CA VAL A 22 2.94 -10.57 14.78
C VAL A 22 4.25 -10.92 14.09
N THR A 23 4.28 -12.05 13.39
CA THR A 23 5.45 -12.43 12.61
C THR A 23 5.54 -11.46 11.44
N GLN A 24 6.76 -11.17 10.97
CA GLN A 24 6.96 -10.28 9.82
C GLN A 24 6.17 -10.75 8.59
N ASP A 25 5.94 -12.06 8.46
CA ASP A 25 5.11 -12.66 7.41
C ASP A 25 3.62 -12.30 7.52
N SER A 26 3.13 -11.91 8.70
CA SER A 26 1.75 -11.45 8.92
C SER A 26 1.53 -9.99 8.50
N LEU A 27 2.59 -9.24 8.19
CA LEU A 27 2.53 -7.83 7.77
C LEU A 27 2.78 -7.66 6.26
N LEU A 28 3.18 -8.72 5.57
CA LEU A 28 3.40 -8.72 4.13
C LEU A 28 2.18 -9.33 3.43
N ASN A 29 1.97 -8.97 2.17
CA ASN A 29 0.86 -9.45 1.37
C ASN A 29 -0.53 -9.19 1.98
N VAL A 30 -0.76 -7.95 2.44
CA VAL A 30 -2.00 -7.49 3.06
C VAL A 30 -2.44 -6.18 2.42
N CYS A 31 -3.75 -5.99 2.30
CA CYS A 31 -4.33 -4.72 1.86
C CYS A 31 -4.76 -3.89 3.06
N MET A 32 -4.53 -2.58 2.98
CA MET A 32 -5.07 -1.64 3.95
C MET A 32 -6.59 -1.54 3.80
N ASP A 33 -7.28 -1.37 4.93
CA ASP A 33 -8.71 -1.08 4.93
C ASP A 33 -8.94 0.42 4.67
N ALA A 34 -8.91 0.80 3.40
CA ALA A 34 -9.13 2.16 2.93
C ALA A 34 -10.09 2.20 1.74
N LYS A 35 -10.50 3.41 1.34
CA LYS A 35 -11.69 3.65 0.50
C LYS A 35 -11.72 2.86 -0.82
N HIS A 36 -10.56 2.63 -1.46
CA HIS A 36 -10.49 2.04 -2.81
C HIS A 36 -9.65 0.77 -2.86
N HIS A 37 -9.33 0.20 -1.69
CA HIS A 37 -8.58 -1.04 -1.56
C HIS A 37 -9.51 -2.25 -1.64
N LYS A 38 -9.00 -3.34 -2.20
CA LYS A 38 -9.57 -4.68 -2.12
C LYS A 38 -9.35 -5.21 -0.71
N THR A 39 -10.17 -6.20 -0.33
CA THR A 39 -10.02 -6.91 0.95
C THR A 39 -8.72 -7.73 1.00
N GLU A 40 -8.36 -8.37 -0.12
CA GLU A 40 -7.16 -9.20 -0.22
C GLU A 40 -6.41 -8.92 -1.53
N PRO A 41 -5.06 -9.05 -1.54
CA PRO A 41 -4.28 -8.93 -2.74
C PRO A 41 -4.65 -10.00 -3.77
N GLY A 42 -4.56 -9.66 -5.05
CA GLY A 42 -4.70 -10.64 -6.11
C GLY A 42 -4.36 -10.07 -7.48
N PRO A 43 -4.30 -10.91 -8.52
CA PRO A 43 -3.95 -10.46 -9.86
C PRO A 43 -5.01 -9.51 -10.41
N GLU A 44 -4.53 -8.45 -11.05
CA GLU A 44 -5.30 -7.46 -11.79
C GLU A 44 -4.71 -7.34 -13.19
N GLY A 45 -5.19 -8.19 -14.10
CA GLY A 45 -4.63 -8.32 -15.45
C GLY A 45 -4.74 -7.08 -16.34
N GLN A 46 -5.45 -6.03 -15.90
CA GLN A 46 -5.73 -4.81 -16.67
C GLN A 46 -5.33 -3.53 -15.94
N LEU A 47 -4.31 -3.54 -15.09
CA LEU A 47 -3.78 -2.28 -14.54
C LEU A 47 -3.30 -1.39 -15.69
N TYR A 48 -3.76 -0.13 -15.69
CA TYR A 48 -3.50 0.81 -16.78
C TYR A 48 -2.00 1.03 -16.96
N GLY A 49 -1.50 0.74 -18.16
CA GLY A 49 -0.14 1.06 -18.59
C GLY A 49 -0.19 2.35 -19.39
N GLN A 50 0.18 3.48 -18.78
CA GLN A 50 0.46 4.68 -19.56
C GLN A 50 1.57 4.32 -20.57
N GLN A 51 1.60 4.93 -21.75
CA GLN A 51 2.75 4.84 -22.67
C GLN A 51 3.55 6.13 -22.52
N VAL A 52 4.88 6.03 -22.39
CA VAL A 52 5.76 7.20 -22.40
C VAL A 52 6.21 7.49 -23.82
N PRO A 53 6.24 8.77 -24.24
CA PRO A 53 6.84 9.15 -25.51
C PRO A 53 8.31 8.72 -25.58
N ALA A 54 8.71 8.25 -26.76
CA ALA A 54 9.94 7.51 -27.04
C ALA A 54 11.24 8.34 -26.98
N GLU A 55 11.38 9.33 -26.10
CA GLU A 55 12.54 10.26 -26.12
C GLU A 55 13.51 10.10 -24.95
N SER A 56 13.38 9.07 -24.10
CA SER A 56 14.16 8.92 -22.85
C SER A 56 14.83 7.54 -22.65
N TRP A 57 15.27 6.89 -23.73
CA TRP A 57 15.76 5.50 -23.80
C TRP A 57 17.13 5.17 -23.15
N TRP A 58 17.77 6.06 -22.37
CA TRP A 58 19.20 5.91 -22.05
C TRP A 58 19.55 5.46 -20.62
N VAL A 59 18.59 5.13 -19.76
CA VAL A 59 18.89 5.00 -18.32
C VAL A 59 18.52 3.62 -17.78
N LEU A 60 19.56 2.78 -17.66
CA LEU A 60 19.76 1.60 -16.79
C LEU A 60 19.39 0.20 -17.35
N VAL A 61 20.42 -0.55 -17.74
CA VAL A 61 20.40 -2.03 -17.87
C VAL A 61 21.00 -2.63 -16.59
N GLY A 62 20.32 -3.61 -15.97
CA GLY A 62 20.80 -4.33 -14.79
C GLY A 62 21.88 -5.39 -15.10
N PRO A 63 22.71 -5.81 -14.12
CA PRO A 63 23.83 -6.74 -14.31
C PRO A 63 23.42 -8.21 -14.56
N ASP A 64 22.13 -8.54 -14.41
CA ASP A 64 21.55 -9.87 -14.58
C ASP A 64 20.96 -10.11 -15.99
N GLY A 65 21.03 -9.12 -16.88
CA GLY A 65 20.49 -9.23 -18.24
C GLY A 65 18.96 -9.31 -18.30
N SER A 66 18.26 -9.06 -17.19
CA SER A 66 16.83 -8.82 -17.23
C SER A 66 16.57 -7.44 -17.87
N GLN A 67 15.73 -7.41 -18.90
CA GLN A 67 15.24 -6.15 -19.45
C GLN A 67 14.32 -5.49 -18.42
N LEU A 68 14.86 -4.60 -17.58
CA LEU A 68 14.05 -3.46 -17.16
C LEU A 68 13.96 -2.55 -18.39
N SER A 69 12.86 -2.72 -19.12
CA SER A 69 12.64 -1.97 -20.34
C SER A 69 12.64 -0.46 -20.06
N PRO A 70 13.33 0.37 -20.87
CA PRO A 70 13.20 1.83 -20.81
C PRO A 70 11.78 2.33 -21.16
N SER A 71 10.89 1.41 -21.54
CA SER A 71 9.58 1.67 -22.14
C SER A 71 8.36 1.24 -21.32
N CYS A 72 8.49 0.95 -20.03
CA CYS A 72 7.30 0.71 -19.22
C CYS A 72 7.03 1.91 -18.31
N PRO A 73 5.96 2.69 -18.53
CA PRO A 73 5.35 3.51 -17.48
C PRO A 73 4.76 2.57 -16.46
N VAL A 74 5.65 2.10 -15.61
CA VAL A 74 5.34 1.37 -14.41
C VAL A 74 4.81 2.36 -13.38
N GLN A 75 3.60 2.85 -13.62
CA GLN A 75 2.86 3.43 -12.52
C GLN A 75 2.20 2.25 -11.84
N CYS A 76 0.99 1.86 -12.22
CA CYS A 76 0.30 0.78 -11.53
C CYS A 76 0.69 -0.65 -12.00
N VAL A 77 1.25 -0.82 -13.20
CA VAL A 77 1.48 -2.16 -13.79
C VAL A 77 2.48 -3.04 -13.02
N LEU A 78 3.31 -2.44 -12.15
CA LEU A 78 4.21 -3.18 -11.23
C LEU A 78 3.44 -4.14 -10.32
N TRP A 79 2.18 -3.86 -10.03
CA TRP A 79 1.33 -4.64 -9.14
C TRP A 79 0.36 -5.56 -9.88
N LYS A 80 0.47 -5.72 -11.21
CA LYS A 80 -0.51 -6.45 -12.03
C LYS A 80 -0.72 -7.90 -11.56
N ASP A 81 0.32 -8.55 -11.05
CA ASP A 81 0.27 -9.96 -10.69
C ASP A 81 -0.23 -10.15 -9.25
N ASN A 82 -0.18 -9.10 -8.43
CA ASN A 82 -0.60 -9.11 -7.04
C ASN A 82 -0.84 -7.67 -6.51
N ALA A 83 -2.08 -7.21 -6.57
CA ALA A 83 -2.49 -5.84 -6.26
C ALA A 83 -3.64 -5.76 -5.25
N CYS A 84 -3.60 -4.69 -4.45
CA CYS A 84 -4.70 -4.25 -3.59
C CYS A 84 -5.67 -3.26 -4.26
N CYS A 85 -5.34 -2.76 -5.45
CA CYS A 85 -6.22 -1.88 -6.21
C CYS A 85 -7.01 -2.68 -7.25
N THR A 86 -8.03 -2.07 -7.86
CA THR A 86 -8.72 -2.63 -9.03
C THR A 86 -8.21 -1.98 -10.32
N ALA A 87 -8.51 -2.57 -11.48
CA ALA A 87 -8.28 -1.91 -12.77
C ALA A 87 -8.89 -0.49 -12.85
N ASN A 88 -10.08 -0.27 -12.29
CA ASN A 88 -10.73 1.05 -12.27
C ASN A 88 -9.97 2.06 -11.41
N THR A 89 -9.57 1.66 -10.19
CA THR A 89 -8.71 2.46 -9.31
C THR A 89 -7.42 2.86 -10.03
N SER A 90 -6.81 1.92 -10.76
CA SER A 90 -5.59 2.18 -11.51
C SER A 90 -5.78 3.17 -12.66
N LEU A 91 -6.92 3.15 -13.36
CA LEU A 91 -7.25 4.10 -14.42
C LEU A 91 -7.39 5.52 -13.85
N GLU A 92 -8.00 5.62 -12.68
CA GLU A 92 -8.40 6.90 -12.07
C GLU A 92 -7.26 7.55 -11.31
N ALA A 93 -6.25 6.78 -10.91
CA ALA A 93 -4.97 7.31 -10.44
C ALA A 93 -4.30 8.22 -11.48
N HIS A 94 -4.59 8.05 -12.77
CA HIS A 94 -4.01 8.82 -13.87
C HIS A 94 -4.86 10.02 -14.30
N GLN A 95 -6.05 10.21 -13.73
CA GLN A 95 -6.96 11.28 -14.11
C GLN A 95 -6.86 12.46 -13.13
N ASP A 96 -6.93 13.67 -13.68
CA ASP A 96 -7.03 14.89 -12.87
C ASP A 96 -8.43 14.98 -12.28
N GLN A 97 -8.53 15.31 -11.00
CA GLN A 97 -9.81 15.41 -10.29
C GLN A 97 -10.65 14.12 -10.40
N SER A 98 -9.98 12.96 -10.39
CA SER A 98 -10.61 11.65 -10.43
C SER A 98 -11.50 11.38 -9.22
N TYR A 99 -12.35 10.36 -9.28
CA TYR A 99 -13.24 10.06 -8.16
C TYR A 99 -12.50 9.61 -6.89
N LEU A 100 -11.22 9.20 -6.99
CA LEU A 100 -10.44 8.73 -5.85
C LEU A 100 -10.33 9.81 -4.77
N TYR A 101 -9.94 11.01 -5.17
CA TYR A 101 -9.66 12.10 -4.23
C TYR A 101 -10.14 13.47 -4.70
N ASN A 102 -10.69 13.57 -5.92
CA ASN A 102 -11.08 14.83 -6.56
C ASN A 102 -9.94 15.88 -6.52
N PHE A 103 -8.69 15.43 -6.58
CA PHE A 103 -7.52 16.28 -6.42
C PHE A 103 -7.11 16.90 -7.76
N ASN A 104 -6.93 18.21 -7.79
CA ASN A 104 -6.41 18.92 -8.96
C ASN A 104 -4.90 19.07 -8.86
N TRP A 105 -4.16 18.32 -9.70
CA TRP A 105 -2.70 18.46 -9.79
C TRP A 105 -2.27 19.86 -10.24
N ASP A 106 -3.11 20.56 -10.99
CA ASP A 106 -2.82 21.89 -11.55
C ASP A 106 -3.35 23.05 -10.70
N HIS A 107 -3.61 22.84 -9.40
CA HIS A 107 -4.16 23.87 -8.51
C HIS A 107 -3.28 25.12 -8.37
N CYS A 108 -1.98 25.02 -8.67
CA CYS A 108 -1.02 26.13 -8.71
C CYS A 108 -0.60 26.52 -10.15
N GLY A 109 -1.36 26.12 -11.17
CA GLY A 109 -0.99 26.19 -12.59
C GLY A 109 -0.57 24.84 -13.15
N ALA A 110 -0.33 24.77 -14.46
CA ALA A 110 -0.03 23.51 -15.15
C ALA A 110 1.21 22.80 -14.56
N MET A 111 1.00 21.65 -13.95
CA MET A 111 2.04 20.82 -13.38
C MET A 111 2.90 20.21 -14.49
N PRO A 112 4.24 20.26 -14.39
CA PRO A 112 5.09 19.59 -15.35
C PRO A 112 4.83 18.08 -15.37
N GLU A 113 4.71 17.47 -16.56
CA GLU A 113 4.44 16.04 -16.73
C GLU A 113 5.40 15.12 -15.95
N LYS A 114 6.67 15.52 -15.82
CA LYS A 114 7.65 14.77 -15.03
C LYS A 114 7.32 14.77 -13.54
N CYS A 115 6.78 15.86 -13.01
CA CYS A 115 6.32 15.99 -11.63
C CYS A 115 5.06 15.15 -11.41
N LYS A 116 4.08 15.29 -12.31
CA LYS A 116 2.81 14.55 -12.27
C LYS A 116 3.02 13.03 -12.25
N ARG A 117 3.99 12.53 -13.01
CA ARG A 117 4.35 11.10 -13.01
C ARG A 117 4.69 10.57 -11.62
N HIS A 118 5.37 11.34 -10.78
CA HIS A 118 5.71 10.90 -9.43
C HIS A 118 4.50 10.84 -8.51
N PHE A 119 3.56 11.77 -8.66
CA PHE A 119 2.30 11.73 -7.92
C PHE A 119 1.42 10.54 -8.30
N ILE A 120 1.40 10.16 -9.58
CA ILE A 120 0.67 8.97 -9.98
C ILE A 120 1.38 7.68 -9.50
N GLN A 121 2.71 7.64 -9.53
CA GLN A 121 3.48 6.52 -8.94
C GLN A 121 3.18 6.35 -7.44
N ASP A 122 3.14 7.45 -6.70
CA ASP A 122 2.78 7.47 -5.28
C ASP A 122 1.35 6.96 -5.06
N THR A 123 0.40 7.44 -5.86
CA THR A 123 -0.99 6.95 -5.82
C THR A 123 -1.06 5.45 -6.11
N CYS A 124 -0.37 4.96 -7.14
CA CYS A 124 -0.33 3.53 -7.44
C CYS A 124 0.33 2.71 -6.32
N LEU A 125 1.40 3.21 -5.69
CA LEU A 125 2.01 2.55 -4.54
C LEU A 125 1.00 2.42 -3.39
N TYR A 126 0.34 3.53 -3.07
CA TYR A 126 -0.63 3.62 -1.99
C TYR A 126 -1.83 2.70 -2.21
N GLU A 127 -2.41 2.72 -3.42
CA GLU A 127 -3.61 1.94 -3.76
C GLU A 127 -3.32 0.46 -4.02
N CYS A 128 -2.21 0.15 -4.68
CA CYS A 128 -1.99 -1.19 -5.25
C CYS A 128 -1.03 -2.06 -4.43
N SER A 129 -0.14 -1.50 -3.62
CA SER A 129 0.89 -2.30 -2.96
C SER A 129 0.34 -3.20 -1.85
N PRO A 130 0.56 -4.52 -1.92
CA PRO A 130 0.20 -5.43 -0.84
C PRO A 130 1.29 -5.51 0.24
N ASN A 131 2.32 -4.65 0.17
CA ASN A 131 3.50 -4.73 1.02
C ASN A 131 3.64 -3.55 1.99
N LEU A 132 2.57 -2.77 2.17
CA LEU A 132 2.57 -1.62 3.09
C LEU A 132 2.20 -1.99 4.52
N GLY A 133 1.88 -3.25 4.81
CA GLY A 133 1.40 -3.70 6.11
C GLY A 133 2.26 -3.32 7.33
N PRO A 134 3.61 -3.24 7.27
CA PRO A 134 4.41 -2.78 8.40
C PRO A 134 4.17 -1.32 8.81
N TRP A 135 3.48 -0.53 7.98
CA TRP A 135 3.21 0.90 8.19
C TRP A 135 1.71 1.23 8.24
N ILE A 136 0.83 0.22 8.28
CA ILE A 136 -0.61 0.46 8.40
C ILE A 136 -0.94 0.83 9.83
N GLU A 137 -1.51 2.01 10.02
CA GLU A 137 -1.97 2.54 11.30
C GLU A 137 -3.49 2.80 11.25
N GLN A 138 -4.18 2.57 12.37
CA GLN A 138 -5.62 2.82 12.48
C GLN A 138 -5.89 4.31 12.72
N VAL A 139 -6.43 4.99 11.71
CA VAL A 139 -6.78 6.42 11.81
C VAL A 139 -8.03 6.59 12.68
N GLY A 140 -7.96 7.42 13.72
CA GLY A 140 -9.07 7.70 14.63
C GLY A 140 -9.16 6.76 15.84
N ALA A 141 -8.24 5.81 15.98
CA ALA A 141 -8.06 5.04 17.23
C ALA A 141 -7.35 5.85 18.32
N ASP A 142 -6.68 6.95 17.95
CA ASP A 142 -6.09 7.90 18.89
C ASP A 142 -7.12 8.97 19.29
N PRO A 143 -7.61 8.97 20.54
CA PRO A 143 -8.56 9.98 21.03
C PRO A 143 -7.95 11.39 21.14
N THR A 144 -6.63 11.55 20.93
CA THR A 144 -5.98 12.86 20.89
C THR A 144 -5.91 13.47 19.49
N LEU A 145 -6.14 12.67 18.44
CA LEU A 145 -6.13 13.09 17.02
C LEU A 145 -7.52 13.10 16.38
N THR A 146 -8.58 12.82 17.14
CA THR A 146 -9.96 13.03 16.67
C THR A 146 -10.20 14.52 16.52
N HIS A 147 -9.92 15.05 15.33
CA HIS A 147 -10.42 16.37 14.95
C HIS A 147 -11.94 16.35 15.04
N PRO A 148 -12.58 17.36 15.66
CA PRO A 148 -14.03 17.45 15.68
C PRO A 148 -14.56 17.51 14.24
N PRO A 149 -15.72 16.88 13.96
CA PRO A 149 -16.34 16.92 12.64
C PRO A 149 -16.64 18.39 12.28
N GLY A 150 -15.95 18.93 11.27
CA GLY A 150 -16.10 20.31 10.81
C GLY A 150 -14.83 21.16 10.68
N SER A 151 -13.63 20.56 10.76
CA SER A 151 -12.35 21.30 10.61
C SER A 151 -11.69 21.20 9.23
N LEU A 152 -12.36 20.61 8.23
CA LEU A 152 -11.92 20.71 6.84
C LEU A 152 -12.52 21.99 6.24
N GLY A 153 -11.75 23.07 6.34
CA GLY A 153 -11.90 24.27 5.51
C GLY A 153 -11.27 24.07 4.14
#